data_AF-A0AAW1ZSB0-F1
#
_entry.id   AF-A0AAW1ZSB0-F1
#
_cell.length_a   1.000
_cell.length_b   1.000
_cell.length_c   1.000
_cell.angle_alpha   90.00
_cell.angle_beta   90.00
_cell.angle_gamma   90.00
#
_symmetry.space_group_name_H-M   'P 1'
#
loop_
_entity.id
_entity.type
_entity.pdbx_description
1 polymer ?
#
loop_
_entity_poly.entity_id
_entity_poly.type
_entity_poly.pdbx_seq_one_letter_code
_entity_poly.pdbx_strand_id
1 'polypeptide(L)'
;MHKNMQKLYESLGSYFAFDPHTISIEDFFGDLANFRNLFMDAVRENHKKREMEEKIKRAKLAKEKAEREKLERQQKKKQLIDMNKEGDETGVMDSLMEALQSGAAFRDRRKRTPRNAGLRSPQALPPDRACQPSTARKTEPHAQSSPTPSSSVAQSP
;
A
#
# COMPACT_ATOMS: atom_id res chain seq x y z
N MET A 1 5.83 -37.06 43.18
CA MET A 1 5.56 -36.52 41.82
C MET A 1 6.14 -37.37 40.69
N HIS A 2 7.43 -37.75 40.69
CA HIS A 2 8.07 -38.51 39.60
C HIS A 2 7.26 -39.73 39.08
N LYS A 3 6.82 -40.64 39.96
CA LYS A 3 5.99 -41.82 39.59
C LYS A 3 4.67 -41.47 38.87
N ASN A 4 4.10 -40.29 39.10
CA ASN A 4 2.88 -39.86 38.41
C ASN A 4 3.21 -39.36 36.98
N MET A 5 4.33 -38.66 36.84
CA MET A 5 4.80 -38.18 35.53
C MET A 5 5.14 -39.35 34.59
N GLN A 6 5.82 -40.39 35.10
CA GLN A 6 6.10 -41.61 34.32
C GLN A 6 4.82 -42.29 33.80
N LYS A 7 3.81 -42.48 34.66
CA LYS A 7 2.51 -43.05 34.26
C LYS A 7 1.79 -42.23 33.18
N LEU A 8 1.90 -40.89 33.23
CA LEU A 8 1.35 -40.03 32.19
C LEU A 8 2.11 -40.19 30.87
N TYR A 9 3.43 -40.37 30.91
CA TYR A 9 4.24 -40.64 29.71
C TYR A 9 3.95 -42.03 29.10
N GLU A 10 3.78 -43.06 29.93
CA GLU A 10 3.33 -44.40 29.51
C GLU A 10 1.93 -44.35 28.85
N SER A 11 1.03 -43.54 29.42
CA SER A 11 -0.29 -43.28 28.83
C SER A 11 -0.21 -42.53 27.49
N LEU A 12 0.77 -41.63 27.30
CA LEU A 12 1.01 -40.95 26.02
C LEU A 12 1.55 -41.92 24.96
N GLY A 13 2.48 -42.81 25.32
CA GLY A 13 2.95 -43.87 24.42
C GLY A 13 1.81 -44.79 23.97
N SER A 14 0.93 -45.18 24.90
CA SER A 14 -0.26 -45.97 24.58
C SER A 14 -1.26 -45.23 23.67
N TYR A 15 -1.41 -43.91 23.85
CA TYR A 15 -2.35 -43.07 23.08
C TYR A 15 -1.83 -42.74 21.66
N PHE A 16 -0.53 -42.45 21.52
CA PHE A 16 0.12 -42.12 20.26
C PHE A 16 0.79 -43.33 19.57
N ALA A 17 0.66 -44.52 20.14
CA ALA A 17 1.23 -45.78 19.64
C ALA A 17 2.76 -45.77 19.45
N PHE A 18 3.51 -45.31 20.45
CA PHE A 18 4.97 -45.41 20.53
C PHE A 18 5.42 -46.07 21.85
N ASP A 19 6.64 -46.62 21.88
CA ASP A 19 7.22 -47.24 23.07
C ASP A 19 7.90 -46.17 23.98
N PRO A 20 7.38 -45.89 25.18
CA PRO A 20 7.95 -44.92 26.14
C PRO A 20 9.37 -45.25 26.61
N HIS A 21 9.85 -46.48 26.43
CA HIS A 21 11.20 -46.89 26.83
C HIS A 21 12.24 -46.68 25.72
N THR A 22 11.80 -46.47 24.47
CA THR A 22 12.68 -46.21 23.32
C THR A 22 13.00 -44.74 23.08
N ILE A 23 12.12 -43.84 23.52
CA ILE A 23 12.23 -42.39 23.33
C ILE A 23 12.25 -41.74 24.71
N SER A 24 13.26 -40.90 25.00
CA SER A 24 13.29 -40.19 26.27
C SER A 24 12.21 -39.10 26.32
N ILE A 25 11.77 -38.75 27.53
CA ILE A 25 10.78 -37.67 27.73
C ILE A 25 11.31 -36.34 27.18
N GLU A 26 12.62 -36.12 27.28
CA GLU A 26 13.30 -34.91 26.82
C GLU A 26 13.30 -34.82 25.29
N ASP A 27 13.60 -35.92 24.60
CA ASP A 27 13.54 -36.00 23.13
C ASP A 27 12.10 -35.85 22.62
N PHE A 28 11.13 -36.57 23.20
CA PHE A 28 9.73 -36.51 22.79
C PHE A 28 9.15 -35.08 22.86
N PHE A 29 9.37 -34.38 23.98
CA PHE A 29 8.91 -33.00 24.11
C PHE A 29 9.78 -31.98 23.35
N GLY A 30 11.06 -32.28 23.13
CA GLY A 30 11.95 -31.51 22.25
C GLY A 30 11.47 -31.51 20.80
N ASP A 31 11.20 -32.69 20.24
CA ASP A 31 10.65 -32.87 18.90
C ASP A 31 9.26 -32.24 18.77
N LEU A 32 8.39 -32.40 19.78
CA LEU A 32 7.06 -31.77 19.77
C LEU A 32 7.13 -30.24 19.84
N ALA A 33 8.08 -29.67 20.60
CA ALA A 33 8.33 -28.23 20.65
C ALA A 33 8.89 -27.71 19.31
N ASN A 34 9.82 -28.44 18.70
CA ASN A 34 10.36 -28.13 17.38
C ASN A 34 9.26 -28.17 16.30
N PHE A 35 8.46 -29.25 16.26
CA PHE A 35 7.30 -29.37 15.37
C PHE A 35 6.31 -28.20 15.54
N ARG A 36 5.99 -27.81 16.77
CA ARG A 36 5.12 -26.65 17.04
C ARG A 36 5.69 -25.36 16.46
N ASN A 37 7.00 -25.12 16.63
CA ASN A 37 7.66 -23.93 16.10
C ASN A 37 7.65 -23.92 14.56
N LEU A 38 8.07 -25.04 13.94
CA LEU A 38 8.05 -25.21 12.48
C LEU A 38 6.63 -25.04 11.90
N PHE A 39 5.61 -25.55 12.58
CA PHE A 39 4.21 -25.36 12.17
C PHE A 39 3.77 -23.90 12.27
N MET A 40 4.09 -23.21 13.35
CA MET A 40 3.82 -21.77 13.50
C MET A 40 4.53 -20.94 12.42
N ASP A 41 5.75 -21.31 12.07
CA ASP A 41 6.54 -20.65 11.03
C ASP A 41 5.95 -20.89 9.64
N ALA A 42 5.63 -22.14 9.30
CA ALA A 42 4.94 -22.48 8.06
C ALA A 42 3.59 -21.77 7.91
N VAL A 43 2.82 -21.60 8.99
CA VAL A 43 1.57 -20.81 8.98
C VAL A 43 1.84 -19.33 8.65
N ARG A 44 2.87 -18.73 9.25
CA ARG A 44 3.29 -17.33 8.96
C ARG A 44 3.79 -17.18 7.52
N GLU A 45 4.57 -18.12 7.02
CA GLU A 45 5.10 -18.12 5.66
C GLU A 45 4.01 -18.32 4.61
N ASN A 46 3.08 -19.25 4.83
CA ASN A 46 1.93 -19.46 3.94
C ASN A 46 1.07 -18.19 3.81
N HIS A 47 0.90 -17.44 4.90
CA HIS A 47 0.20 -16.14 4.86
C HIS A 47 0.95 -15.13 3.98
N LYS A 48 2.24 -14.90 4.25
CA LYS A 48 3.11 -14.00 3.45
C LYS A 48 3.14 -14.38 1.97
N LYS A 49 3.22 -15.69 1.67
CA LYS A 49 3.23 -16.23 0.30
C LYS A 49 1.93 -15.89 -0.43
N ARG A 50 0.77 -16.11 0.21
CA ARG A 50 -0.54 -15.79 -0.36
C ARG A 50 -0.67 -14.29 -0.68
N GLU A 51 -0.28 -13.41 0.25
CA GLU A 51 -0.28 -11.96 0.02
C GLU A 51 0.65 -11.54 -1.13
N MET A 52 1.85 -12.11 -1.19
CA MET A 52 2.82 -11.83 -2.25
C MET A 52 2.32 -12.28 -3.62
N GLU A 53 1.73 -13.48 -3.72
CA GLU A 53 1.11 -13.99 -4.94
C GLU A 53 -0.01 -13.09 -5.43
N GLU A 54 -0.89 -12.61 -4.55
CA GLU A 54 -1.93 -11.63 -4.91
C GLU A 54 -1.34 -10.32 -5.41
N LYS A 55 -0.30 -9.79 -4.74
CA LYS A 55 0.39 -8.56 -5.17
C LYS A 55 1.01 -8.71 -6.56
N ILE A 56 1.64 -9.86 -6.83
CA ILE A 56 2.21 -10.19 -8.15
C ILE A 56 1.11 -10.31 -9.21
N LYS A 57 0.01 -11.02 -8.92
CA LYS A 57 -1.14 -11.17 -9.84
C LYS A 57 -1.75 -9.80 -10.20
N ARG A 58 -1.98 -8.93 -9.21
CA ARG A 58 -2.48 -7.56 -9.43
C ARG A 58 -1.51 -6.71 -10.26
N ALA A 59 -0.21 -6.78 -9.99
CA ALA A 59 0.80 -6.04 -10.76
C ALA A 59 0.91 -6.51 -12.22
N LYS A 60 0.78 -7.82 -12.49
CA LYS A 60 0.76 -8.37 -13.85
C LYS A 60 -0.47 -7.88 -14.64
N LEU A 61 -1.67 -7.98 -14.05
CA LEU A 61 -2.91 -7.51 -14.69
C LEU A 61 -2.89 -5.99 -14.97
N ALA A 62 -2.33 -5.18 -14.07
CA ALA A 62 -2.19 -3.74 -14.28
C ALA A 62 -1.25 -3.41 -15.46
N LYS A 63 -0.13 -4.15 -15.61
CA LYS A 63 0.79 -4.00 -16.74
C LYS A 63 0.15 -4.41 -18.06
N GLU A 64 -0.47 -5.60 -18.12
CA GLU A 64 -1.16 -6.08 -19.33
C GLU A 64 -2.24 -5.10 -19.80
N LYS A 65 -3.05 -4.58 -18.86
CA LYS A 65 -4.09 -3.59 -19.17
C LYS A 65 -3.51 -2.29 -19.74
N ALA A 66 -2.40 -1.80 -19.17
CA ALA A 66 -1.73 -0.59 -19.66
C ALA A 66 -1.09 -0.80 -21.05
N GLU A 67 -0.54 -1.99 -21.34
CA GLU A 67 0.00 -2.31 -22.66
C GLU A 67 -1.10 -2.49 -23.71
N ARG A 68 -2.21 -3.17 -23.38
CA ARG A 68 -3.38 -3.28 -24.26
C ARG A 68 -3.95 -1.90 -24.62
N GLU A 69 -4.12 -1.02 -23.63
CA GLU A 69 -4.61 0.35 -23.87
C GLU A 69 -3.60 1.18 -24.69
N LYS A 70 -2.30 1.03 -24.47
CA LYS A 70 -1.26 1.70 -25.27
C LYS A 70 -1.28 1.24 -26.73
N LEU A 71 -1.45 -0.06 -26.98
CA LEU A 71 -1.58 -0.63 -28.33
C LEU A 71 -2.86 -0.16 -29.03
N GLU A 72 -4.00 -0.16 -28.33
CA GLU A 72 -5.28 0.31 -28.88
C GLU A 72 -5.22 1.80 -29.26
N ARG A 73 -4.64 2.65 -28.39
CA ARG A 73 -4.40 4.07 -28.68
C ARG A 73 -3.46 4.25 -29.87
N GLN A 74 -2.44 3.40 -30.04
CA GLN A 74 -1.55 3.44 -31.21
C GLN A 74 -2.25 2.99 -32.49
N GLN A 75 -3.09 1.96 -32.45
CA GLN A 75 -3.87 1.50 -33.60
C GLN A 75 -4.87 2.58 -34.06
N LYS A 76 -5.64 3.16 -33.13
CA LYS A 76 -6.52 4.30 -33.42
C LYS A 76 -5.75 5.49 -34.00
N LYS A 77 -4.57 5.81 -33.44
CA LYS A 77 -3.71 6.88 -34.01
C LYS A 77 -3.20 6.54 -35.42
N LYS A 78 -2.86 5.28 -35.71
CA LYS A 78 -2.44 4.83 -37.05
C LYS A 78 -3.57 4.96 -38.07
N GLN A 79 -4.79 4.53 -37.73
CA GLN A 79 -5.98 4.71 -38.59
C GLN A 79 -6.22 6.20 -38.93
N LEU A 80 -6.07 7.11 -37.96
CA LEU A 80 -6.18 8.55 -38.22
C LEU A 80 -4.99 9.16 -39.00
N ILE A 81 -3.82 8.51 -39.03
CA ILE A 81 -2.65 9.00 -39.78
C ILE A 81 -2.69 8.53 -41.24
N ASP A 82 -3.25 7.36 -41.53
CA ASP A 82 -3.38 6.84 -42.90
C ASP A 82 -4.24 7.77 -43.77
N MET A 83 -5.28 8.38 -43.19
CA MET A 83 -6.10 9.43 -43.82
C MET A 83 -5.33 10.68 -44.27
N ASN A 84 -4.07 10.86 -43.86
CA ASN A 84 -3.25 12.00 -44.28
C ASN A 84 -2.28 11.69 -45.44
N LYS A 85 -2.31 10.47 -46.02
CA LYS A 85 -1.26 10.07 -46.96
C LYS A 85 -1.59 10.08 -48.46
N GLU A 86 -2.81 9.83 -48.90
CA GLU A 86 -3.23 10.06 -50.30
C GLU A 86 -4.76 9.90 -50.44
N GLY A 87 -5.49 10.97 -50.79
CA GLY A 87 -6.75 10.87 -51.55
C GLY A 87 -8.11 11.13 -50.86
N ASP A 88 -8.27 10.95 -49.55
CA ASP A 88 -9.62 10.88 -48.92
C ASP A 88 -10.18 12.21 -48.35
N GLU A 89 -10.28 13.27 -49.17
CA GLU A 89 -10.98 14.50 -48.77
C GLU A 89 -12.50 14.27 -48.54
N THR A 90 -13.05 13.17 -49.06
CA THR A 90 -14.50 12.89 -49.04
C THR A 90 -15.03 12.34 -47.72
N GLY A 91 -14.19 11.67 -46.90
CA GLY A 91 -14.61 11.02 -45.64
C GLY A 91 -14.40 11.85 -44.36
N VAL A 92 -13.61 12.93 -44.44
CA VAL A 92 -13.26 13.76 -43.28
C VAL A 92 -14.46 14.58 -42.79
N MET A 93 -15.30 15.08 -43.71
CA MET A 93 -16.48 15.86 -43.37
C MET A 93 -17.52 15.02 -42.59
N ASP A 94 -17.78 13.79 -43.02
CA ASP A 94 -18.71 12.90 -42.33
C ASP A 94 -18.21 12.52 -40.92
N SER A 95 -16.90 12.26 -40.78
CA SER A 95 -16.27 12.02 -39.47
C SER A 95 -16.39 13.22 -38.52
N LEU A 96 -16.28 14.46 -39.03
CA LEU A 96 -16.49 15.68 -38.26
C LEU A 96 -17.96 15.87 -37.86
N MET A 97 -18.89 15.61 -38.79
CA MET A 97 -20.33 15.69 -38.55
C MET A 97 -20.79 14.64 -37.53
N GLU A 98 -20.32 13.40 -37.65
CA GLU A 98 -20.59 12.33 -36.68
C GLU A 98 -20.02 12.67 -35.29
N ALA A 99 -18.82 13.25 -35.20
CA ALA A 99 -18.24 13.69 -33.93
C ALA A 99 -19.04 14.83 -33.26
N LEU A 100 -19.69 15.70 -34.05
CA LEU A 100 -20.60 16.73 -33.55
C LEU A 100 -21.95 16.11 -33.12
N GLN A 101 -22.53 15.23 -33.94
CA GLN A 101 -23.84 14.62 -33.71
C GLN A 101 -23.85 13.61 -32.55
N SER A 102 -22.82 12.77 -32.44
CA SER A 102 -22.60 11.88 -31.29
C SER A 102 -22.18 12.63 -30.01
N GLY A 103 -21.96 13.95 -30.11
CA GLY A 103 -21.48 14.82 -29.03
C GLY A 103 -20.02 14.59 -28.62
N ALA A 104 -19.28 13.69 -29.30
CA ALA A 104 -17.88 13.37 -29.01
C ALA A 104 -16.98 14.62 -29.00
N ALA A 105 -17.18 15.54 -29.95
CA ALA A 105 -16.45 16.80 -30.08
C ALA A 105 -16.52 17.71 -28.83
N PHE A 106 -17.54 17.55 -27.98
CA PHE A 106 -17.75 18.40 -26.80
C PHE A 106 -17.34 17.74 -25.48
N ARG A 107 -16.92 16.47 -25.47
CA ARG A 107 -16.66 15.71 -24.24
C ARG A 107 -15.40 16.18 -23.49
N ASP A 108 -14.41 16.76 -24.18
CA ASP A 108 -13.10 17.09 -23.58
C ASP A 108 -13.04 18.47 -22.87
N ARG A 109 -14.02 19.37 -23.11
CA ARG A 109 -14.05 20.68 -22.42
C ARG A 109 -14.42 20.63 -20.92
N ARG A 110 -14.91 19.50 -20.41
CA ARG A 110 -15.36 19.38 -18.99
C ARG A 110 -14.29 18.88 -18.01
N LYS A 111 -13.05 18.59 -18.44
CA LYS A 111 -12.00 18.02 -17.57
C LYS A 111 -10.61 18.67 -17.65
N ARG A 112 -10.51 19.94 -18.02
CA ARG A 112 -9.28 20.73 -17.80
C ARG A 112 -9.55 22.10 -17.14
N THR A 113 -8.66 22.41 -16.20
CA THR A 113 -8.52 23.66 -15.42
C THR A 113 -9.50 23.89 -14.26
N PRO A 114 -9.04 23.85 -12.99
CA PRO A 114 -9.75 24.50 -11.89
C PRO A 114 -9.57 26.01 -12.03
N ARG A 115 -10.59 26.71 -12.53
CA ARG A 115 -10.52 28.17 -12.72
C ARG A 115 -10.95 28.86 -11.43
N ASN A 116 -10.01 29.50 -10.75
CA ASN A 116 -10.27 30.35 -9.59
C ASN A 116 -11.36 31.38 -9.92
N ALA A 117 -12.53 31.22 -9.29
CA ALA A 117 -13.65 32.15 -9.39
C ALA A 117 -13.80 32.89 -8.05
N GLY A 118 -12.92 33.88 -7.83
CA GLY A 118 -13.13 34.85 -6.77
C GLY A 118 -14.26 35.82 -7.13
N LEU A 119 -14.84 36.44 -6.10
CA LEU A 119 -15.69 37.66 -6.16
C LEU A 119 -17.11 37.50 -6.75
N ARG A 120 -18.08 37.09 -5.90
CA ARG A 120 -19.05 37.99 -5.22
C ARG A 120 -20.37 37.29 -4.86
N SER A 121 -20.74 37.34 -3.58
CA SER A 121 -22.11 37.64 -3.08
C SER A 121 -22.07 37.86 -1.55
N PRO A 122 -23.01 38.61 -0.94
CA PRO A 122 -22.71 39.39 0.26
C PRO A 122 -23.08 38.68 1.58
N GLN A 123 -22.29 38.90 2.62
CA GLN A 123 -22.69 38.57 4.00
C GLN A 123 -23.32 39.79 4.69
N ALA A 124 -24.43 39.55 5.38
CA ALA A 124 -25.03 40.51 6.31
C ALA A 124 -24.43 40.33 7.72
N LEU A 125 -24.44 41.42 8.49
CA LEU A 125 -24.02 41.60 9.88
C LEU A 125 -25.17 42.30 10.64
N PRO A 126 -25.13 42.52 11.98
CA PRO A 126 -24.37 41.93 13.11
C PRO A 126 -25.41 41.48 14.20
N PRO A 127 -25.28 41.63 15.55
CA PRO A 127 -24.16 41.84 16.50
C PRO A 127 -24.22 40.78 17.67
N ASP A 128 -23.71 40.92 18.92
CA ASP A 128 -22.82 41.87 19.63
C ASP A 128 -22.12 41.14 20.81
N ARG A 129 -20.86 41.51 21.16
CA ARG A 129 -20.47 41.83 22.56
C ARG A 129 -19.05 42.40 22.70
N ALA A 130 -18.95 43.47 23.48
CA ALA A 130 -17.80 44.36 23.58
C ALA A 130 -16.66 43.98 24.57
N CYS A 131 -15.47 44.53 24.29
CA CYS A 131 -14.51 45.19 25.21
C CYS A 131 -13.63 44.38 26.22
N GLN A 132 -12.31 44.28 25.92
CA GLN A 132 -11.08 44.65 26.70
C GLN A 132 -10.89 44.27 28.22
N PRO A 133 -9.69 44.41 28.87
CA PRO A 133 -8.29 44.57 28.39
C PRO A 133 -7.27 43.59 29.09
N SER A 134 -5.97 43.88 28.91
CA SER A 134 -4.73 43.23 29.38
C SER A 134 -4.46 43.01 30.88
N THR A 135 -3.64 42.00 31.21
CA THR A 135 -2.68 42.00 32.35
C THR A 135 -1.38 41.25 32.04
N ALA A 136 -0.25 41.61 32.67
CA ALA A 136 1.09 41.09 32.39
C ALA A 136 1.79 40.42 33.61
N ARG A 137 2.75 39.50 33.35
CA ARG A 137 3.94 39.05 34.13
C ARG A 137 4.50 37.82 33.39
N LYS A 138 5.76 37.71 32.92
CA LYS A 138 7.11 37.98 33.46
C LYS A 138 7.56 36.98 34.54
N THR A 139 8.29 35.94 34.12
CA THR A 139 9.44 35.32 34.81
C THR A 139 10.28 34.50 33.83
N GLU A 140 11.46 35.01 33.48
CA GLU A 140 12.68 34.21 33.26
C GLU A 140 13.24 33.80 34.65
N PRO A 141 14.15 32.79 34.82
CA PRO A 141 15.44 32.77 34.10
C PRO A 141 16.20 31.43 33.89
N HIS A 142 17.35 31.62 33.23
CA HIS A 142 18.64 30.94 33.38
C HIS A 142 18.96 29.67 32.58
N ALA A 143 19.93 29.86 31.67
CA ALA A 143 20.73 28.84 31.01
C ALA A 143 21.76 28.19 31.95
N GLN A 144 22.23 27.00 31.55
CA GLN A 144 23.61 26.55 31.83
C GLN A 144 24.13 25.66 30.69
N SER A 145 25.44 25.74 30.46
CA SER A 145 26.17 25.20 29.31
C SER A 145 27.08 24.04 29.68
N SER A 146 27.31 23.07 28.78
CA SER A 146 28.61 22.39 28.63
C SER A 146 28.65 21.45 27.39
N PRO A 147 29.83 21.05 26.88
CA PRO A 147 29.98 20.55 25.49
C PRO A 147 30.67 19.17 25.32
N THR A 148 30.79 18.75 24.05
CA THR A 148 31.57 17.59 23.51
C THR A 148 30.94 16.20 23.72
N PRO A 149 31.26 15.22 22.83
CA PRO A 149 32.57 14.55 22.78
C PRO A 149 33.26 14.58 21.39
N SER A 150 34.52 14.13 21.32
CA SER A 150 35.35 14.07 20.11
C SER A 150 36.21 12.80 20.06
N SER A 151 36.40 12.23 18.85
CA SER A 151 37.34 11.13 18.50
C SER A 151 37.14 9.76 19.19
N SER A 152 37.58 8.62 18.65
CA SER A 152 37.95 8.18 17.28
C SER A 152 37.61 6.66 17.21
N VAL A 153 37.66 5.93 16.09
CA VAL A 153 38.84 5.43 15.35
C VAL A 153 38.34 4.92 13.98
N ALA A 154 39.08 5.20 12.91
CA ALA A 154 38.98 4.46 11.66
C ALA A 154 40.41 4.22 11.13
N GLN A 155 40.76 2.97 10.84
CA GLN A 155 42.10 2.61 10.37
C GLN A 155 42.03 1.37 9.46
N SER A 156 42.32 1.59 8.17
CA SER A 156 42.54 0.60 7.09
C SER A 156 42.82 1.40 5.80
N PRO A 157 43.45 0.82 4.77
CA PRO A 157 43.99 -0.53 4.67
C PRO A 157 45.51 -0.62 4.91
#